data_AF-A0A1Q7C8Y1-F1
#
_entry.id   AF-A0A1Q7C8Y1-F1
#
_cell.length_a   1.000
_cell.length_b   1.000
_cell.length_c   1.000
_cell.angle_alpha   90.00
_cell.angle_beta   90.00
_cell.angle_gamma   90.00
#
_symmetry.space_group_name_H-M   'P 1'
#
loop_
_entity.id
_entity.type
_entity.pdbx_description
1 polymer ?
#
loop_
_entity_poly.entity_id
_entity_poly.type
_entity_poly.pdbx_seq_one_letter_code
_entity_poly.pdbx_strand_id
1 'polypeptide(L)'
;MARYSAFLGRRVEVQYRAGDILLPASGIFVADSGRSIFLEQNFEQRGQHKHFRWEIPYQYLVRIDEKPDSGASANTTTVTAAPKTAREAPVESNTADKPLSAAATASAGGASGILPLSHRPNTA
;
A
#
# COMPACT_ATOMS: atom_id res chain seq x y z
N MET A 1 -24.18 18.72 2.33
CA MET A 1 -24.45 17.74 3.40
C MET A 1 -23.30 16.76 3.39
N ALA A 2 -22.58 16.58 4.50
CA ALA A 2 -21.41 15.72 4.57
C ALA A 2 -21.84 14.25 4.48
N ARG A 3 -21.27 13.48 3.55
CA ARG A 3 -21.63 12.07 3.31
C ARG A 3 -20.69 11.09 4.00
N TYR A 4 -19.45 11.48 4.23
CA TYR A 4 -18.38 10.60 4.70
C TYR A 4 -17.74 11.12 6.00
N SER A 5 -18.47 11.94 6.75
CA SER A 5 -18.07 12.49 8.06
C SER A 5 -17.68 11.41 9.09
N ALA A 6 -18.22 10.19 8.99
CA ALA A 6 -17.84 9.06 9.85
C ALA A 6 -16.35 8.67 9.74
N PHE A 7 -15.69 9.02 8.62
CA PHE A 7 -14.28 8.76 8.36
C PHE A 7 -13.35 9.90 8.80
N LEU A 8 -13.87 11.06 9.27
CA LEU A 8 -13.05 12.19 9.70
C LEU A 8 -12.03 11.79 10.79
N GLY A 9 -10.78 12.20 10.59
CA GLY A 9 -9.65 11.86 11.46
C GLY A 9 -9.11 10.44 11.27
N ARG A 10 -9.75 9.58 10.47
CA ARG A 10 -9.34 8.19 10.25
C ARG A 10 -8.45 8.05 9.03
N ARG A 11 -7.63 6.99 9.02
CA ARG A 11 -6.87 6.57 7.85
C ARG A 11 -7.78 5.77 6.91
N VAL A 12 -7.81 6.16 5.64
CA VAL A 12 -8.65 5.56 4.61
C VAL A 12 -7.86 5.27 3.34
N GLU A 13 -8.37 4.33 2.55
CA GLU A 13 -8.04 4.18 1.14
C GLU A 13 -9.27 4.54 0.31
N VAL A 14 -9.06 5.32 -0.75
CA VAL A 14 -10.10 5.81 -1.65
C VAL A 14 -9.74 5.40 -3.07
N GLN A 15 -10.68 4.75 -3.76
CA GLN A 15 -10.59 4.56 -5.20
C GLN A 15 -11.39 5.65 -5.91
N TYR A 16 -10.74 6.35 -6.84
CA TYR A 16 -11.35 7.44 -7.61
C TYR A 16 -11.05 7.32 -9.11
N ARG A 17 -11.92 7.91 -9.93
CA ARG A 17 -11.75 8.02 -11.39
C ARG A 17 -10.82 9.21 -11.73
N ALA A 18 -9.83 8.97 -12.56
CA ALA A 18 -9.02 10.01 -13.19
C ALA A 18 -9.14 9.82 -14.72
N GLY A 19 -10.19 10.41 -15.30
CA GLY A 19 -10.66 10.02 -16.63
C GLY A 19 -11.10 8.54 -16.62
N ASP A 20 -10.55 7.76 -17.55
CA ASP A 20 -10.89 6.36 -17.74
C ASP A 20 -10.31 5.44 -16.64
N ILE A 21 -9.23 5.89 -16.00
CA ILE A 21 -8.41 5.10 -15.08
C ILE A 21 -8.97 5.16 -13.65
N LEU A 22 -8.87 4.05 -12.91
CA LEU A 22 -9.07 4.02 -11.46
C LEU A 22 -7.72 4.19 -10.75
N LEU A 23 -7.64 5.15 -9.84
CA LEU A 23 -6.46 5.39 -9.00
C LEU A 23 -6.81 5.20 -7.51
N PRO A 24 -5.94 4.54 -6.72
CA PRO A 24 -6.02 4.56 -5.28
C PRO A 24 -5.31 5.80 -4.71
N ALA A 25 -5.97 6.52 -3.80
CA ALA A 25 -5.36 7.47 -2.88
C ALA A 25 -5.48 6.92 -1.45
N SER A 26 -4.49 7.18 -0.60
CA SER A 26 -4.56 6.84 0.83
C SER A 26 -4.06 8.00 1.68
N GLY A 27 -4.64 8.15 2.87
CA GLY A 27 -4.33 9.27 3.76
C GLY A 27 -5.28 9.34 4.95
N ILE A 28 -5.09 10.36 5.79
CA ILE A 28 -6.03 10.73 6.83
C ILE A 28 -7.14 11.57 6.20
N PHE A 29 -8.40 11.20 6.41
CA PHE A 29 -9.54 11.96 5.92
C PHE A 29 -9.75 13.20 6.81
N VAL A 30 -9.46 14.39 6.28
CA VAL A 30 -9.42 15.64 7.08
C VAL A 30 -10.64 16.54 6.91
N ALA A 31 -11.34 16.49 5.77
CA ALA A 31 -12.53 17.30 5.54
C ALA A 31 -13.49 16.70 4.49
N ASP A 32 -14.77 17.05 4.62
CA ASP A 32 -15.87 16.77 3.71
C ASP A 32 -16.59 18.11 3.44
N SER A 33 -16.55 18.61 2.21
CA SER A 33 -17.21 19.88 1.83
C SER A 33 -18.65 19.70 1.35
N GLY A 34 -19.17 18.47 1.33
CA GLY A 34 -20.40 18.12 0.63
C GLY A 34 -20.28 18.11 -0.91
N ARG A 35 -19.12 18.45 -1.47
CA ARG A 35 -18.79 18.38 -2.91
C ARG A 35 -17.54 17.55 -3.21
N SER A 36 -16.54 17.67 -2.34
CA SER A 36 -15.26 16.96 -2.42
C SER A 36 -14.87 16.47 -1.03
N ILE A 37 -14.10 15.38 -0.97
CA ILE A 37 -13.38 14.95 0.23
C ILE A 37 -11.92 15.41 0.15
N PHE A 38 -11.31 15.58 1.32
CA PHE A 38 -9.90 15.95 1.45
C PHE A 38 -9.16 14.89 2.25
N LEU A 39 -8.06 14.38 1.68
CA LEU A 39 -7.17 13.41 2.31
C LEU A 39 -5.79 14.04 2.47
N GLU A 40 -5.16 13.89 3.64
CA GLU A 40 -3.79 14.32 3.87
C GLU A 40 -2.87 13.12 4.13
N GLN A 41 -1.74 13.09 3.44
CA GLN A 41 -0.76 12.00 3.49
C GLN A 41 0.63 12.58 3.69
N ASN A 42 1.25 12.25 4.82
CA ASN A 42 2.64 12.57 5.11
C ASN A 42 3.52 11.36 4.71
N PHE A 43 4.63 11.61 4.04
CA PHE A 43 5.55 10.58 3.56
C PHE A 43 7.00 11.04 3.71
N GLU A 44 7.81 10.26 4.43
CA GLU A 44 9.22 10.54 4.68
C GLU A 44 10.09 9.80 3.66
N GLN A 45 10.73 10.54 2.76
CA GLN A 45 11.59 9.98 1.72
C GLN A 45 13.01 10.53 1.84
N ARG A 46 13.97 9.67 2.18
CA ARG A 46 15.39 10.05 2.36
C ARG A 46 15.59 11.23 3.34
N GLY A 47 14.84 11.25 4.43
CA GLY A 47 14.85 12.33 5.43
C GLY A 47 14.10 13.60 5.03
N GLN A 48 13.46 13.64 3.84
CA GLN A 48 12.59 14.74 3.44
C GLN A 48 11.13 14.40 3.73
N HIS A 49 10.47 15.21 4.57
CA HIS A 49 9.06 15.06 4.91
C HIS A 49 8.22 15.71 3.79
N LYS A 50 7.52 14.90 2.99
CA LYS A 50 6.59 15.38 1.97
C LYS A 50 5.16 15.28 2.49
N HIS A 51 4.42 16.37 2.37
CA HIS A 51 2.99 16.43 2.63
C HIS A 51 2.24 16.47 1.29
N PHE A 52 1.32 15.53 1.10
CA PHE A 52 0.41 15.48 -0.04
C PHE A 52 -1.02 15.65 0.44
N ARG A 53 -1.74 16.60 -0.15
CA ARG A 53 -3.16 16.81 0.11
C ARG A 53 -3.96 16.57 -1.15
N TRP A 54 -4.83 15.58 -1.11
CA TRP A 54 -5.73 15.21 -2.19
C TRP A 54 -7.07 15.95 -2.02
N GLU A 55 -7.62 16.49 -3.10
CA GLU A 55 -9.04 16.81 -3.20
C GLU A 55 -9.68 15.83 -4.20
N ILE A 56 -10.73 15.12 -3.77
CA ILE A 56 -11.45 14.15 -4.60
C ILE A 56 -12.93 14.55 -4.65
N PRO A 57 -13.41 15.12 -5.77
CA PRO A 57 -14.83 15.41 -5.99
C PRO A 57 -15.70 14.15 -5.95
N TYR A 58 -16.92 14.25 -5.40
CA TYR A 58 -17.83 13.11 -5.28
C TYR A 58 -18.25 12.46 -6.59
N GLN A 59 -18.20 13.21 -7.70
CA GLN A 59 -18.46 12.68 -9.05
C GLN A 59 -17.43 11.61 -9.47
N TYR A 60 -16.24 11.62 -8.88
CA TYR A 60 -15.15 10.69 -9.19
C TYR A 60 -14.92 9.65 -8.10
N LEU A 61 -15.58 9.76 -6.93
CA LEU A 61 -15.45 8.81 -5.83
C LEU A 61 -16.13 7.48 -6.19
N VAL A 62 -15.39 6.38 -6.20
CA VAL A 62 -15.91 5.03 -6.51
C VAL A 62 -16.06 4.20 -5.24
N ARG A 63 -15.05 4.22 -4.36
CA ARG A 63 -15.07 3.50 -3.08
C ARG A 63 -14.22 4.23 -2.05
N ILE A 64 -14.58 4.09 -0.79
CA ILE A 64 -13.77 4.47 0.38
C ILE A 64 -13.84 3.31 1.38
N ASP A 65 -12.69 2.88 1.87
CA ASP A 65 -12.54 1.90 2.94
C ASP A 65 -11.70 2.49 4.07
N GLU A 66 -12.08 2.21 5.32
CA GLU A 66 -11.21 2.47 6.46
C GLU A 66 -10.04 1.48 6.46
N LYS A 67 -8.82 1.98 6.69
CA LYS A 67 -7.62 1.16 6.80
C LYS A 67 -7.18 1.17 8.26
N PRO A 68 -7.18 0.01 8.97
CA PRO A 68 -6.70 -0.04 10.34
C PRO A 68 -5.22 0.34 10.34
N ASP A 69 -4.87 1.42 11.03
CA ASP A 69 -3.50 1.90 11.05
C ASP A 69 -2.67 1.01 11.98
N SER A 70 -1.74 0.21 11.43
CA SER A 70 -1.05 -0.88 12.13
C SER A 70 -0.10 -0.45 13.27
N GLY A 71 -0.15 0.82 13.69
CA GLY A 71 0.53 1.34 14.88
C GLY A 71 -0.42 1.78 16.02
N ALA A 72 -1.74 1.83 15.82
CA ALA A 72 -2.67 2.41 16.80
C ALA A 72 -4.05 1.74 16.84
N SER A 73 -4.16 0.65 17.59
CA SER A 73 -5.46 0.08 18.00
C SER A 73 -5.39 -0.52 19.41
N ALA A 74 -5.32 0.36 20.41
CA ALA A 74 -5.54 0.01 21.81
C ALA A 74 -6.98 0.33 22.20
N ASN A 75 -7.70 -0.67 22.74
CA ASN A 75 -9.02 -0.58 23.37
C ASN A 75 -10.18 0.07 22.57
N THR A 76 -10.93 -0.76 21.86
CA THR A 76 -12.39 -0.82 22.06
C THR A 76 -12.80 -2.23 22.50
N THR A 77 -13.09 -2.37 23.79
CA THR A 77 -13.38 -3.66 24.43
C THR A 77 -14.83 -4.09 24.21
N THR A 78 -15.12 -4.78 23.11
CA THR A 78 -16.36 -5.55 22.94
C THR A 78 -16.19 -6.97 23.48
N VAL A 79 -16.48 -7.15 24.77
CA VAL A 79 -16.70 -8.47 25.39
C VAL A 79 -18.09 -8.99 24.98
N THR A 80 -18.27 -10.32 24.98
CA THR A 80 -19.50 -11.09 24.65
C THR A 80 -19.61 -11.48 23.16
N ALA A 81 -19.62 -12.76 22.76
CA ALA A 81 -19.32 -13.99 23.50
C ALA A 81 -18.89 -15.15 22.56
N ALA A 82 -18.21 -16.14 23.15
CA ALA A 82 -17.88 -17.47 22.62
C ALA A 82 -17.85 -18.42 23.86
N PRO A 83 -17.97 -19.78 23.77
CA PRO A 83 -17.37 -20.63 22.72
C PRO A 83 -18.17 -21.92 22.35
N LYS A 84 -17.46 -22.88 21.72
CA LYS A 84 -17.86 -24.21 21.20
C LYS A 84 -18.62 -24.17 19.87
N THR A 85 -18.39 -25.07 18.91
CA THR A 85 -17.73 -26.40 18.94
C THR A 85 -16.63 -26.45 17.87
N ALA A 86 -15.33 -26.44 18.21
CA ALA A 86 -14.51 -27.58 18.65
C ALA A 86 -14.24 -28.66 17.57
N ARG A 87 -12.99 -28.68 17.06
CA ARG A 87 -12.29 -29.89 16.61
C ARG A 87 -10.78 -29.68 16.74
N GLU A 88 -10.09 -30.58 17.43
CA GLU A 88 -8.70 -30.41 17.86
C GLU A 88 -7.88 -31.66 17.50
N ALA A 89 -6.76 -31.45 16.77
CA ALA A 89 -5.56 -32.29 16.72
C ALA A 89 -5.72 -33.81 16.37
N PRO A 90 -4.64 -34.63 16.35
CA PRO A 90 -3.19 -34.35 16.24
C PRO A 90 -2.67 -34.71 14.81
N VAL A 91 -1.38 -34.85 14.45
CA VAL A 91 -0.10 -34.94 15.19
C VAL A 91 1.02 -34.21 14.41
N GLU A 92 2.11 -33.86 15.10
CA GLU A 92 3.41 -33.47 14.52
C GLU A 92 4.28 -34.71 14.22
N SER A 93 5.14 -34.68 13.18
CA SER A 93 6.23 -35.66 12.99
C SER A 93 7.35 -35.13 12.10
N ASN A 94 8.49 -34.82 12.72
CA ASN A 94 9.75 -34.41 12.09
C ASN A 94 10.62 -35.65 11.77
N THR A 95 11.19 -35.75 10.56
CA THR A 95 12.38 -36.58 10.24
C THR A 95 13.05 -36.09 8.95
N ALA A 96 14.36 -36.39 8.83
CA ALA A 96 15.28 -36.19 7.69
C ALA A 96 14.81 -36.88 6.37
N ASP A 97 15.46 -36.78 5.21
CA ASP A 97 16.89 -36.50 4.93
C ASP A 97 17.13 -35.68 3.63
N LYS A 98 18.30 -35.84 2.97
CA LYS A 98 19.00 -34.80 2.19
C LYS A 98 19.24 -35.24 0.71
N PRO A 99 20.36 -34.95 0.00
CA PRO A 99 20.30 -34.31 -1.32
C PRO A 99 20.73 -35.24 -2.49
N LEU A 100 21.24 -34.64 -3.59
CA LEU A 100 21.75 -35.27 -4.84
C LEU A 100 20.60 -35.69 -5.80
N SER A 101 20.74 -35.74 -7.13
CA SER A 101 21.73 -35.24 -8.12
C SER A 101 21.12 -35.44 -9.52
N ALA A 102 21.43 -34.72 -10.61
CA ALA A 102 22.29 -33.55 -10.90
C ALA A 102 21.61 -32.81 -12.12
N ALA A 103 22.22 -32.08 -13.08
CA ALA A 103 23.60 -31.77 -13.47
C ALA A 103 23.67 -30.39 -14.17
N ALA A 104 24.42 -30.25 -15.27
CA ALA A 104 24.75 -28.97 -15.93
C ALA A 104 25.00 -29.11 -17.44
N THR A 105 24.87 -28.01 -18.20
CA THR A 105 25.53 -27.77 -19.50
C THR A 105 25.95 -26.30 -19.61
N ALA A 106 27.00 -26.02 -20.41
CA ALA A 106 27.58 -24.69 -20.63
C ALA A 106 26.99 -24.04 -21.93
N SER A 107 27.39 -22.86 -22.43
CA SER A 107 28.60 -22.05 -22.18
C SER A 107 28.45 -20.60 -22.71
N ALA A 108 29.54 -19.84 -22.58
CA ALA A 108 29.96 -18.71 -23.43
C ALA A 108 29.14 -17.38 -23.43
N GLY A 109 29.72 -16.37 -22.75
CA GLY A 109 30.38 -15.26 -23.46
C GLY A 109 29.52 -14.17 -24.12
N GLY A 110 29.59 -12.94 -23.59
CA GLY A 110 29.02 -11.76 -24.23
C GLY A 110 29.28 -10.47 -23.46
N ALA A 111 30.43 -9.84 -23.65
CA ALA A 111 30.72 -8.53 -23.07
C ALA A 111 30.06 -7.41 -23.90
N SER A 112 29.00 -6.80 -23.37
CA SER A 112 28.28 -5.66 -23.95
C SER A 112 27.88 -4.70 -22.83
N GLY A 113 28.12 -3.39 -22.93
CA GLY A 113 28.86 -2.68 -23.96
C GLY A 113 29.10 -1.23 -23.55
N ILE A 114 30.19 -0.64 -24.06
CA ILE A 114 30.57 0.76 -23.85
C ILE A 114 29.41 1.74 -24.15
N LEU A 115 28.86 2.38 -23.12
CA LEU A 115 27.98 3.54 -23.31
C LEU A 115 28.86 4.77 -23.62
N PRO A 116 28.72 5.41 -24.80
CA PRO A 116 29.54 6.56 -25.14
C PRO A 116 29.14 7.78 -24.30
N LEU A 117 30.09 8.32 -23.53
CA LEU A 117 29.94 9.64 -22.93
C LEU A 117 29.88 10.69 -24.05
N SER A 118 28.71 11.31 -24.25
CA SER A 118 28.53 12.38 -25.21
C SER A 118 29.37 13.60 -24.81
N HIS A 119 30.51 13.80 -25.47
CA HIS A 119 31.34 14.98 -25.29
C HIS A 119 30.56 16.24 -25.68
N ARG A 120 30.22 17.07 -24.68
CA ARG A 120 29.70 18.42 -24.89
C ARG A 120 30.86 19.34 -25.30
N PRO A 121 30.86 19.93 -26.51
CA PRO A 121 31.77 21.04 -26.78
C PRO A 121 31.37 22.24 -25.92
N ASN A 122 32.35 22.88 -25.30
CA ASN A 122 32.17 24.20 -24.69
C ASN A 122 32.59 25.28 -25.69
N THR A 123 31.85 26.38 -25.77
CA THR A 123 32.17 27.49 -26.68
C THR A 123 31.78 28.80 -26.04
N ALA A 124 32.73 29.36 -25.30
CA ALA A 124 32.84 30.73 -24.81
C ALA A 124 34.32 30.95 -24.42
#